data_AF-A0A349ANG0-F1
#
_entry.id   AF-A0A349ANG0-F1
#
_cell.length_a   1.000
_cell.length_b   1.000
_cell.length_c   1.000
_cell.angle_alpha   90.00
_cell.angle_beta   90.00
_cell.angle_gamma   90.00
#
_symmetry.space_group_name_H-M   'P 1'
#
loop_
_entity.id
_entity.type
_entity.pdbx_description
1 polymer ?
#
loop_
_entity_poly.entity_id
_entity_poly.type
_entity_poly.pdbx_seq_one_letter_code
_entity_poly.pdbx_strand_id
1 'polypeptide(L)' 'AAVMGQEWLGRVVDSSLLADLGNAKNITPCGENGEYHTLVTGGPLFEKELEVVSAEKILRDKHWFLDIKSCKYKDKGV' A
#
# COMPACT_ATOMS: atom_id res chain seq x y z
N ALA A 1 7.94 19.75 -1.37
CA ALA A 1 6.71 19.07 -1.83
C ALA A 1 6.71 17.65 -1.26
N ALA A 2 5.56 17.04 -0.97
CA ALA A 2 5.52 15.62 -0.63
C ALA A 2 6.06 14.81 -1.82
N VAL A 3 6.94 13.84 -1.54
CA VAL A 3 7.61 13.04 -2.59
C VAL A 3 6.62 12.09 -3.28
N MET A 4 5.56 11.68 -2.58
CA MET A 4 4.52 10.78 -3.09
C MET A 4 3.12 11.37 -2.86
N GLY A 5 2.25 11.28 -3.88
CA GLY A 5 0.87 11.78 -3.84
C GLY A 5 -0.20 10.71 -3.55
N GLN A 6 -1.46 11.14 -3.62
CA GLN A 6 -2.65 10.31 -3.35
C GLN A 6 -2.82 9.13 -4.32
N GLU A 7 -2.24 9.24 -5.53
CA GLU A 7 -2.27 8.24 -6.60
C GLU A 7 -1.60 6.92 -6.22
N TRP A 8 -0.66 6.93 -5.26
CA TRP A 8 0.04 5.73 -4.82
C TRP A 8 -0.77 4.88 -3.84
N LEU A 9 -1.75 5.48 -3.15
CA LEU A 9 -2.53 4.81 -2.11
C LEU A 9 -3.42 3.70 -2.67
N GLY A 10 -3.35 2.52 -2.05
CA GLY A 10 -4.18 1.36 -2.36
C GLY A 10 -3.67 0.48 -3.51
N ARG A 11 -2.52 0.81 -4.09
CA ARG A 11 -1.88 -0.02 -5.10
C ARG A 11 -1.36 -1.32 -4.49
N VAL A 12 -1.48 -2.42 -5.23
CA VAL A 12 -0.86 -3.70 -4.88
C VAL A 12 0.64 -3.61 -5.16
N VAL A 13 1.45 -4.21 -4.28
CA VAL A 13 2.90 -4.34 -4.50
C VAL A 13 3.15 -5.44 -5.52
N ASP A 14 3.14 -5.06 -6.79
CA ASP A 14 3.36 -5.92 -7.95
C ASP A 14 4.41 -5.34 -8.91
N SER A 15 4.70 -6.04 -10.01
CA SER A 15 5.67 -5.60 -11.01
C SER A 15 5.31 -4.26 -11.66
N SER A 16 4.03 -3.89 -11.72
CA SER A 16 3.60 -2.59 -12.25
C SER A 16 3.95 -1.47 -11.27
N LEU A 17 3.70 -1.67 -9.98
CA LEU A 17 4.14 -0.71 -8.96
C LEU A 17 5.66 -0.54 -8.97
N LEU A 18 6.42 -1.64 -9.07
CA LEU A 18 7.88 -1.60 -9.10
C LEU A 18 8.41 -0.83 -10.31
N ALA A 19 7.80 -1.00 -11.49
CA ALA A 19 8.16 -0.24 -12.69
C ALA A 19 7.90 1.26 -12.49
N ASP A 20 6.77 1.63 -11.89
CA ASP A 20 6.45 3.04 -11.63
C ASP A 20 7.38 3.66 -10.58
N LEU A 21 7.71 2.93 -9.52
CA LEU A 21 8.68 3.36 -8.51
C LEU A 21 10.08 3.58 -9.13
N GLY A 22 10.51 2.68 -10.03
CA GLY A 22 11.79 2.81 -10.73
C GLY A 22 11.87 4.05 -11.65
N ASN A 23 10.73 4.52 -12.15
CA ASN A 23 10.64 5.75 -12.95
C ASN A 23 10.49 7.02 -12.10
N ALA A 24 10.17 6.88 -10.81
CA ALA A 24 10.00 8.00 -9.91
C ALA A 24 11.35 8.53 -9.42
N LYS A 25 11.46 9.86 -9.31
CA LYS A 25 12.69 10.52 -8.83
C LYS A 25 12.67 10.64 -7.31
N ASN A 26 13.82 10.41 -6.68
CA ASN A 26 14.02 10.57 -5.24
C ASN A 26 13.12 9.66 -4.37
N ILE A 27 12.79 8.47 -4.86
CA ILE A 27 12.09 7.44 -4.09
C ILE A 27 13.01 6.22 -4.02
N THR A 28 13.25 5.72 -2.81
CA THR A 28 13.89 4.42 -2.64
C THR A 28 12.87 3.29 -2.91
N PRO A 29 13.20 2.29 -3.75
CA PRO A 29 12.25 1.24 -4.13
C PRO A 29 11.71 0.37 -2.98
N CYS A 30 12.32 0.40 -1.79
CA CYS A 30 11.80 -0.29 -0.61
C CYS A 30 11.32 0.69 0.48
N GLY A 31 11.28 2.00 0.20
CA GLY A 31 10.81 3.03 1.14
C GLY A 31 11.72 3.24 2.36
N GLU A 32 13.04 3.00 2.21
CA GLU A 32 14.02 3.04 3.29
C GLU A 32 14.12 4.40 4.00
N ASN A 33 13.78 5.50 3.33
CA ASN A 33 13.77 6.84 3.94
C ASN A 33 12.39 7.26 4.45
N GLY A 34 11.43 6.33 4.52
CA GLY A 34 10.07 6.60 4.96
C GLY A 34 9.17 7.23 3.89
N GLU A 35 9.47 7.00 2.61
CA GLU A 35 8.68 7.52 1.48
C GLU A 35 7.24 6.96 1.48
N TYR A 36 7.09 5.69 1.86
CA TYR A 36 5.78 5.04 1.99
C TYR A 36 5.82 3.86 2.97
N HIS A 37 4.62 3.41 3.34
CA HIS A 37 4.41 2.20 4.12
C HIS A 37 3.51 1.23 3.36
N THR A 38 3.73 -0.05 3.57
CA THR A 38 2.90 -1.12 3.01
C THR A 38 2.16 -1.86 4.13
N LEU A 39 1.06 -2.49 3.76
CA LEU A 39 0.34 -3.42 4.62
C LEU A 39 0.33 -4.79 3.95
N VAL A 40 0.85 -5.80 4.63
CA VAL A 40 0.79 -7.18 4.16
C VAL A 40 -0.61 -7.73 4.44
N THR A 41 -1.38 -7.94 3.37
CA THR A 41 -2.76 -8.45 3.45
C THR A 41 -2.85 -9.97 3.30
N GLY A 42 -1.77 -10.65 2.92
CA GLY A 42 -1.75 -12.10 2.77
C GLY A 42 -0.34 -12.65 2.58
N GLY A 43 -0.20 -13.96 2.64
CA GLY A 43 1.07 -14.64 2.42
C GLY A 43 1.01 -16.13 2.75
N PRO A 44 2.09 -16.90 2.46
CA PRO A 44 2.11 -18.35 2.66
C PRO A 44 1.76 -18.78 4.08
N LEU A 45 2.22 -18.01 5.08
CA LEU A 45 2.01 -18.30 6.51
C LEU A 45 0.61 -17.93 7.04
N PHE A 46 -0.17 -17.15 6.28
CA PHE A 46 -1.50 -16.73 6.73
C PHE A 46 -2.50 -17.88 6.53
N GLU A 47 -3.35 -18.20 7.51
CA GLU A 47 -4.43 -19.18 7.29
C GLU A 47 -5.53 -18.62 6.38
N LYS A 48 -5.82 -17.33 6.54
CA LYS A 48 -6.77 -16.55 5.73
C LYS A 48 -6.14 -15.22 5.34
N GLU A 49 -6.53 -14.69 4.19
CA GLU A 49 -6.11 -13.36 3.74
C GLU A 49 -6.98 -12.27 4.39
N LEU A 50 -6.43 -11.07 4.50
CA LEU A 50 -7.11 -9.86 4.92
C LEU A 50 -7.65 -9.12 3.69
N GLU A 51 -8.96 -9.11 3.50
CA GLU A 51 -9.60 -8.31 2.47
C GLU A 51 -9.98 -6.94 3.04
N VAL A 52 -9.42 -5.87 2.49
CA VAL A 52 -9.84 -4.50 2.79
C VAL A 52 -11.19 -4.24 2.14
N VAL A 53 -12.23 -4.06 2.95
CA VAL A 53 -13.61 -3.88 2.48
C VAL A 53 -13.92 -2.41 2.21
N SER A 54 -13.40 -1.51 3.05
CA SER A 54 -13.55 -0.08 2.85
C SER A 54 -12.35 0.68 3.39
N ALA A 55 -11.96 1.71 2.67
CA ALA A 55 -10.87 2.60 3.03
C ALA A 55 -11.10 3.99 2.42
N GLU A 56 -10.54 5.01 3.07
CA GLU A 56 -10.58 6.39 2.60
C GLU A 56 -9.17 6.91 2.38
N LYS A 57 -9.00 7.77 1.38
CA LYS A 57 -7.73 8.48 1.19
C LYS A 57 -7.79 9.79 1.97
N ILE A 58 -6.90 9.96 2.94
CA ILE A 58 -6.87 11.14 3.79
C ILE A 58 -5.48 11.75 3.83
N LEU A 59 -5.42 13.07 4.01
CA LEU A 59 -4.18 13.82 4.19
C LEU A 59 -4.04 14.23 5.66
N ARG A 60 -3.00 13.76 6.34
CA ARG A 60 -2.65 14.15 7.72
C ARG A 60 -1.20 14.62 7.73
N ASP A 61 -0.92 15.79 8.28
CA ASP A 61 0.44 16.33 8.43
C ASP A 61 1.32 16.17 7.17
N LYS A 62 0.77 16.52 6.01
CA LYS A 62 1.39 16.44 4.67
C LYS A 62 1.64 15.02 4.13
N HIS A 63 1.17 13.98 4.81
CA HIS A 63 1.26 12.60 4.37
C HIS A 63 -0.11 12.05 3.98
N TRP A 64 -0.14 11.35 2.85
CA TRP A 64 -1.33 10.65 2.38
C TRP A 64 -1.41 9.28 3.03
N PHE A 65 -2.60 8.94 3.55
CA PHE A 65 -2.89 7.64 4.15
C PHE A 65 -4.06 6.98 3.44
N LEU A 66 -3.96 5.67 3.27
CA LEU A 66 -5.12 4.82 3.02
C LEU A 66 -5.68 4.40 4.37
N ASP A 67 -6.66 5.14 4.87
CA ASP A 67 -7.30 4.92 6.17
C ASP A 67 -8.30 3.78 6.06
N ILE A 68 -7.87 2.57 6.46
CA ILE A 68 -8.69 1.36 6.40
C ILE A 68 -9.78 1.45 7.46
N LYS A 69 -11.04 1.50 7.04
CA LYS A 69 -12.21 1.59 7.93
C LYS A 69 -12.73 0.22 8.32
N SER A 70 -12.66 -0.75 7.41
CA SER A 70 -13.09 -2.12 7.68
C SER A 70 -12.33 -3.14 6.85
N CYS A 71 -12.10 -4.30 7.44
CA CYS A 71 -11.53 -5.47 6.78
C CYS A 71 -12.30 -6.74 7.18
N LYS A 72 -12.16 -7.81 6.39
CA LYS A 72 -12.67 -9.14 6.70
C LYS A 72 -11.63 -10.20 6.36
N TYR A 73 -11.75 -11.37 6.95
CA TYR A 73 -10.97 -12.52 6.53
C TYR A 73 -11.58 -13.14 5.27
N LYS A 74 -10.70 -13.49 4.33
CA LYS A 74 -11.02 -14.19 3.09
C LYS A 74 -10.27 -15.53 3.09
N ASP A 75 -11.01 -16.61 2.88
CA ASP A 75 -10.38 -17.93 2.73
C ASP A 75 -9.48 -17.95 1.48
N LYS A 76 -8.35 -18.64 1.57
CA LYS A 76 -7.46 -18.83 0.43
C LYS A 76 -8.18 -19.66 -0.63
N GLY A 77 -8.10 -19.23 -1.90
CA GLY A 77 -8.52 -20.07 -3.01
C GLY A 77 -7.67 -21.32 -3.06
N VAL A 78 -8.31 -22.48 -3.28
CA VAL A 78 -7.63 -23.75 -3.58
C VAL A 78 -7.06 -23.70 -4.99
#